data_AF-G4HFQ9-F1
#
_entry.id   AF-G4HFQ9-F1
#
_cell.length_a   1.000
_cell.length_b   1.000
_cell.length_c   1.000
_cell.angle_alpha   90.00
_cell.angle_beta   90.00
_cell.angle_gamma   90.00
#
_symmetry.space_group_name_H-M   'P 1'
#
loop_
_entity.id
_entity.type
_entity.pdbx_description
1 polymer ?
#
loop_
_entity_poly.entity_id
_entity_poly.type
_entity_poly.pdbx_seq_one_letter_code
_entity_poly.pdbx_strand_id
1 'polypeptide(L)'
;MREQTIRGIELAAGLALFLSACLYAMTMLSVLDSGLTAAAAMTEEQNAGVSSFSAVSQSIEPYFTGSEVLFTLREVQSGQLEAVIDGLRFAPGTELESMDLSVIDLDGRYAADYHRESNGAVDLIRFVKVR
;
A
#
# COMPACT_ATOMS: atom_id res chain seq x y z
N MET A 1 -64.51 -5.55 -9.14
CA MET A 1 -63.56 -4.43 -9.38
C MET A 1 -62.70 -4.08 -8.16
N ARG A 2 -63.25 -4.06 -6.93
CA ARG A 2 -62.48 -3.75 -5.69
C ARG A 2 -61.40 -4.79 -5.33
N GLU A 3 -61.67 -6.06 -5.62
CA GLU A 3 -60.73 -7.17 -5.33
C GLU A 3 -59.53 -7.21 -6.28
N GLN A 4 -59.74 -6.85 -7.56
CA GLN A 4 -58.67 -6.75 -8.56
C GLN A 4 -57.74 -5.55 -8.30
N THR A 5 -58.28 -4.45 -7.77
CA THR A 5 -57.48 -3.27 -7.39
C THR A 5 -56.66 -3.53 -6.14
N ILE A 6 -57.18 -4.25 -5.15
CA ILE A 6 -56.42 -4.65 -3.96
C ILE A 6 -55.26 -5.59 -4.33
N ARG A 7 -55.52 -6.64 -5.12
CA ARG A 7 -54.44 -7.54 -5.58
C ARG A 7 -53.39 -6.83 -6.43
N GLY A 8 -53.79 -5.85 -7.23
CA GLY A 8 -52.85 -5.02 -8.00
C GLY A 8 -51.93 -4.18 -7.12
N ILE A 9 -52.47 -3.61 -6.03
CA ILE A 9 -51.71 -2.83 -5.06
C ILE A 9 -50.76 -3.74 -4.25
N GLU A 10 -51.21 -4.92 -3.82
CA GLU A 10 -50.38 -5.89 -3.10
C GLU A 10 -49.19 -6.37 -3.95
N LEU A 11 -49.43 -6.65 -5.23
CA LEU A 11 -48.37 -7.07 -6.16
C LEU A 11 -47.37 -5.93 -6.43
N ALA A 12 -47.86 -4.71 -6.60
CA ALA A 12 -47.01 -3.52 -6.77
C ALA A 12 -46.18 -3.23 -5.51
N ALA A 13 -46.77 -3.35 -4.32
CA ALA A 13 -46.07 -3.17 -3.05
C ALA A 13 -45.00 -4.26 -2.84
N GLY A 14 -45.32 -5.53 -3.17
CA GLY A 14 -44.35 -6.63 -3.12
C GLY A 14 -43.17 -6.42 -4.06
N LEU A 15 -43.43 -5.98 -5.30
CA LEU A 15 -42.37 -5.65 -6.27
C LEU A 15 -41.51 -4.46 -5.81
N ALA A 16 -42.13 -3.41 -5.25
CA ALA A 16 -41.40 -2.25 -4.75
C ALA A 16 -40.47 -2.61 -3.58
N LEU A 17 -40.94 -3.43 -2.64
CA LEU A 17 -40.14 -3.93 -1.52
C LEU A 17 -38.99 -4.80 -2.00
N PHE A 18 -39.25 -5.70 -2.95
CA PHE A 18 -38.22 -6.56 -3.52
C PHE A 18 -37.13 -5.76 -4.23
N LEU A 19 -37.49 -4.81 -5.09
CA LEU A 19 -36.53 -3.96 -5.80
C LEU A 19 -35.72 -3.09 -4.83
N SER A 20 -36.36 -2.57 -3.78
CA SER A 20 -35.67 -1.78 -2.75
C SER A 20 -34.65 -2.61 -1.98
N ALA A 21 -34.98 -3.88 -1.65
CA ALA A 21 -34.05 -4.80 -1.01
C ALA A 21 -32.86 -5.13 -1.91
N CYS A 22 -33.08 -5.35 -3.21
CA CYS A 22 -32.01 -5.57 -4.19
C CYS A 22 -31.08 -4.35 -4.33
N LEU A 23 -31.64 -3.14 -4.41
CA LEU A 23 -30.87 -1.89 -4.44
C LEU A 23 -30.03 -1.74 -3.17
N TYR A 24 -30.61 -1.99 -2.00
CA TYR A 24 -29.91 -1.92 -0.73
C TYR A 24 -28.75 -2.93 -0.66
N ALA A 25 -28.98 -4.17 -1.09
CA ALA A 25 -27.95 -5.20 -1.16
C ALA A 25 -26.79 -4.80 -2.08
N MET A 26 -27.08 -4.23 -3.26
CA MET A 26 -26.04 -3.74 -4.18
C MET A 26 -25.22 -2.60 -3.55
N THR A 27 -25.87 -1.64 -2.89
CA THR A 27 -25.15 -0.56 -2.20
C THR A 27 -24.28 -1.09 -1.06
N MET A 28 -24.76 -2.09 -0.32
CA MET A 28 -24.02 -2.67 0.79
C MET A 28 -22.80 -3.48 0.32
N LEU A 29 -22.93 -4.21 -0.79
CA LEU A 29 -21.81 -4.90 -1.43
C LEU A 29 -20.74 -3.92 -1.91
N SER A 30 -21.13 -2.79 -2.51
CA SER A 30 -20.18 -1.75 -2.94
C SER A 30 -19.43 -1.09 -1.78
N VAL A 31 -20.12 -0.84 -0.66
CA VAL A 31 -19.48 -0.30 0.56
C VAL A 31 -18.54 -1.33 1.19
N LEU A 32 -18.93 -2.60 1.22
CA LEU A 32 -18.07 -3.68 1.72
C LEU A 32 -16.83 -3.87 0.85
N ASP A 33 -16.97 -3.83 -0.48
CA ASP A 33 -15.84 -3.94 -1.41
C ASP A 33 -14.87 -2.77 -1.23
N SER A 34 -15.40 -1.54 -1.16
CA SER A 34 -14.59 -0.33 -0.89
C SER A 34 -13.90 -0.39 0.48
N GLY A 35 -14.60 -0.87 1.51
CA GLY A 35 -14.05 -1.05 2.85
C GLY A 35 -13.00 -2.16 2.90
N LEU A 36 -13.18 -3.24 2.15
CA LEU A 36 -12.22 -4.33 2.05
C LEU A 36 -10.97 -3.90 1.28
N THR A 37 -11.12 -3.15 0.18
CA THR A 37 -9.98 -2.55 -0.53
C THR A 37 -9.23 -1.55 0.34
N ALA A 38 -9.93 -0.71 1.10
CA ALA A 38 -9.28 0.22 2.04
C ALA A 38 -8.57 -0.52 3.19
N ALA A 39 -9.17 -1.58 3.73
CA ALA A 39 -8.55 -2.41 4.75
C ALA A 39 -7.35 -3.20 4.20
N ALA A 40 -7.42 -3.68 2.95
CA ALA A 40 -6.32 -4.34 2.27
C ALA A 40 -5.17 -3.35 2.00
N ALA A 41 -5.47 -2.14 1.52
CA ALA A 41 -4.50 -1.07 1.35
C ALA A 41 -3.86 -0.65 2.67
N MET A 42 -4.63 -0.53 3.76
CA MET A 42 -4.09 -0.30 5.11
C MET A 42 -3.21 -1.46 5.60
N THR A 43 -3.57 -2.71 5.28
CA THR A 43 -2.77 -3.89 5.65
C THR A 43 -1.47 -3.95 4.85
N GLU A 44 -1.52 -3.56 3.58
CA GLU A 44 -0.35 -3.47 2.71
C GLU A 44 0.56 -2.31 3.13
N GLU A 45 -0.01 -1.14 3.47
CA GLU A 45 0.70 0.01 4.02
C GLU A 45 1.29 -0.29 5.42
N GLN A 46 0.62 -1.11 6.23
CA GLN A 46 1.19 -1.64 7.48
C GLN A 46 2.28 -2.69 7.24
N ASN A 47 2.17 -3.56 6.25
CA ASN A 47 3.23 -4.52 5.91
C ASN A 47 4.44 -3.85 5.25
N ALA A 48 4.23 -2.78 4.47
CA ALA A 48 5.28 -1.95 3.91
C ALA A 48 5.89 -0.99 4.96
N GLY A 49 5.08 -0.52 5.92
CA GLY A 49 5.48 0.47 6.94
C GLY A 49 5.93 -0.09 8.29
N VAL A 50 5.69 -1.37 8.59
CA VAL A 50 6.00 -1.99 9.90
C VAL A 50 6.94 -3.17 9.72
N SER A 51 8.22 -2.84 9.46
CA SER A 51 9.29 -3.58 10.14
C SER A 51 9.18 -3.22 11.63
N SER A 52 8.31 -3.91 12.37
CA SER A 52 8.27 -3.80 13.83
C SER A 52 9.58 -4.36 14.36
N PHE A 53 10.59 -3.52 14.47
CA PHE A 53 11.71 -3.77 15.36
C PHE A 53 11.11 -3.88 16.76
N SER A 54 11.00 -5.12 17.25
CA SER A 54 10.71 -5.37 18.65
C SER A 54 11.73 -4.56 19.44
N ALA A 55 11.24 -3.59 20.21
CA ALA A 55 12.04 -2.76 21.10
C ALA A 55 12.60 -3.63 22.24
N VAL A 56 13.46 -4.57 21.90
CA VAL A 56 14.29 -5.32 22.83
C VAL A 56 15.68 -4.72 22.69
N SER A 57 15.90 -3.70 23.53
CA SER A 57 17.15 -3.54 24.27
C SER A 57 18.43 -3.83 23.48
N GLN A 58 18.84 -2.92 22.60
CA GLN A 58 20.22 -2.44 22.41
C GLN A 58 20.28 -1.57 21.16
N SER A 59 21.17 -0.58 21.16
CA SER A 59 21.47 0.33 20.06
C SER A 59 22.04 -0.40 18.83
N ILE A 60 21.21 -1.17 18.14
CA ILE A 60 21.56 -1.76 16.87
C ILE A 60 20.86 -0.90 15.83
N GLU A 61 21.61 -0.02 15.18
CA GLU A 61 21.15 0.62 13.95
C GLU A 61 20.62 -0.47 13.02
N PRO A 62 19.36 -0.36 12.53
CA PRO A 62 18.78 -1.39 11.69
C PRO A 62 19.56 -1.42 10.37
N TYR A 63 20.27 -2.53 10.14
CA TYR A 63 20.96 -2.79 8.89
C TYR A 63 20.00 -3.51 7.93
N PHE A 64 20.01 -3.08 6.68
CA PHE A 64 19.29 -3.66 5.55
C PHE A 64 20.24 -4.56 4.76
N THR A 65 19.74 -5.67 4.26
CA THR A 65 20.44 -6.53 3.31
C THR A 65 20.36 -5.93 1.90
N GLY A 66 21.28 -6.30 1.01
CA GLY A 66 21.24 -5.81 -0.38
C GLY A 66 19.98 -6.22 -1.14
N SER A 67 19.40 -7.38 -0.83
CA SER A 67 18.11 -7.79 -1.38
C SER A 67 16.96 -6.91 -0.91
N GLU A 68 16.95 -6.47 0.36
CA GLU A 68 15.99 -5.49 0.88
C GLU A 68 16.16 -4.13 0.21
N VAL A 69 17.40 -3.66 0.03
CA VAL A 69 17.69 -2.41 -0.71
C VAL A 69 17.19 -2.48 -2.15
N LEU A 70 17.41 -3.61 -2.84
CA LEU A 70 16.90 -3.83 -4.20
C LEU A 70 15.37 -3.87 -4.24
N PHE A 71 14.74 -4.42 -3.21
CA PHE A 71 13.28 -4.43 -3.11
C PHE A 71 12.72 -3.02 -2.90
N THR A 72 13.35 -2.19 -2.06
CA THR A 72 12.98 -0.77 -1.87
C THR A 72 13.06 0.03 -3.18
N LEU A 73 13.99 -0.29 -4.09
CA LEU A 73 14.04 0.36 -5.40
C LEU A 73 12.78 0.14 -6.25
N ARG A 74 12.01 -0.93 -6.02
CA ARG A 74 10.72 -1.11 -6.72
C ARG A 74 9.70 -0.05 -6.32
N GLU A 75 9.75 0.45 -5.09
CA GLU A 75 8.93 1.59 -4.66
C GLU A 75 9.42 2.90 -5.27
N VAL A 76 10.72 3.04 -5.53
CA VAL A 76 11.24 4.18 -6.31
C VAL A 76 10.70 4.15 -7.73
N GLN A 77 10.62 2.98 -8.37
CA GLN A 77 10.02 2.81 -9.69
C GLN A 77 8.52 3.17 -9.72
N SER A 78 7.79 3.00 -8.61
CA SER A 78 6.38 3.41 -8.51
C SER A 78 6.19 4.93 -8.41
N GLY A 79 7.27 5.69 -8.24
CA GLY A 79 7.29 7.15 -8.33
C GLY A 79 6.99 7.89 -7.03
N GLN A 80 6.98 7.21 -5.89
CA GLN A 80 6.61 7.81 -4.61
C GLN A 80 7.81 8.22 -3.73
N LEU A 81 9.00 7.74 -4.06
CA LEU A 81 10.17 7.83 -3.19
C LEU A 81 11.44 8.03 -4.02
N GLU A 82 12.39 8.80 -3.50
CA GLU A 82 13.76 8.84 -3.98
C GLU A 82 14.67 7.92 -3.15
N ALA A 83 15.62 7.24 -3.81
CA ALA A 83 16.67 6.52 -3.09
C ALA A 83 18.07 6.94 -3.52
N VAL A 84 19.02 6.90 -2.58
CA VAL A 84 20.46 7.04 -2.85
C VAL A 84 21.17 5.83 -2.28
N ILE A 85 21.84 5.04 -3.11
CA ILE A 85 22.57 3.83 -2.70
C ILE A 85 24.05 4.04 -3.00
N ASP A 86 24.90 4.05 -1.96
CA ASP A 86 26.35 4.26 -2.09
C ASP A 86 26.73 5.46 -2.99
N GLY A 87 25.91 6.51 -2.95
CA GLY A 87 26.08 7.74 -3.72
C GLY A 87 25.42 7.75 -5.10
N LEU A 88 24.89 6.62 -5.58
CA LEU A 88 24.09 6.55 -6.80
C LEU A 88 22.65 6.93 -6.50
N ARG A 89 22.13 7.93 -7.22
CA ARG A 89 20.77 8.45 -7.04
C ARG A 89 19.79 7.74 -7.97
N PHE A 90 18.67 7.31 -7.41
CA PHE A 90 17.53 6.70 -8.08
C PHE A 90 16.34 7.63 -7.88
N ALA A 91 15.97 8.35 -8.95
CA ALA A 91 14.86 9.29 -8.91
C ALA A 91 13.51 8.54 -8.96
N PRO A 92 12.43 9.13 -8.44
CA PRO A 92 11.09 8.55 -8.57
C PRO A 92 10.74 8.26 -10.04
N GLY A 93 10.23 7.07 -10.32
CA GLY A 93 9.84 6.63 -11.67
C GLY A 93 11.01 6.15 -12.55
N THR A 94 12.20 5.96 -11.98
CA THR A 94 13.34 5.45 -12.75
C THR A 94 13.13 3.99 -13.15
N GLU A 95 13.36 3.67 -14.43
CA GLU A 95 13.31 2.29 -14.94
C GLU A 95 14.54 1.50 -14.48
N LEU A 96 14.33 0.63 -13.48
CA LEU A 96 15.40 -0.17 -12.88
C LEU A 96 16.11 -1.10 -13.89
N GLU A 97 15.40 -1.56 -14.92
CA GLU A 97 15.95 -2.43 -15.97
C GLU A 97 17.00 -1.72 -16.84
N SER A 98 16.96 -0.40 -16.87
CA SER A 98 17.91 0.43 -17.62
C SER A 98 19.14 0.85 -16.79
N MET A 99 19.13 0.57 -15.49
CA MET A 99 20.15 1.02 -14.54
C MET A 99 21.16 -0.06 -14.21
N ASP A 100 22.37 0.39 -13.89
CA ASP A 100 23.40 -0.48 -13.31
C ASP A 100 23.10 -0.70 -11.82
N LEU A 101 22.55 -1.89 -11.51
CA LEU A 101 22.27 -2.33 -10.14
C LEU A 101 23.44 -3.08 -9.51
N SER A 102 24.58 -3.23 -10.20
CA SER A 102 25.76 -3.92 -9.66
C SER A 102 26.38 -3.21 -8.45
N VAL A 103 26.01 -1.95 -8.22
CA VAL A 103 26.34 -1.21 -6.99
C VAL A 103 25.75 -1.86 -5.73
N ILE A 104 24.68 -2.64 -5.88
CA ILE A 104 24.01 -3.32 -4.76
C ILE A 104 24.61 -4.71 -4.59
N ASP A 105 25.49 -4.85 -3.60
CA ASP A 105 25.89 -6.16 -3.09
C ASP A 105 24.74 -6.81 -2.32
N LEU A 106 24.19 -7.90 -2.85
CA LEU A 106 23.07 -8.65 -2.26
C LEU A 106 23.40 -9.25 -0.90
N ASP A 107 24.66 -9.64 -0.67
CA ASP A 107 25.13 -10.18 0.61
C ASP A 107 25.63 -9.06 1.55
N GLY A 108 25.68 -7.82 1.05
CA GLY A 108 26.08 -6.63 1.79
C GLY A 108 25.05 -6.18 2.81
N ARG A 109 25.53 -5.50 3.86
CA ARG A 109 24.70 -4.79 4.84
C ARG A 109 24.73 -3.30 4.57
N TYR A 110 23.61 -2.61 4.75
CA TYR A 110 23.44 -1.19 4.49
C TYR A 110 22.79 -0.52 5.69
N ALA A 111 23.30 0.63 6.10
CA ALA A 111 22.60 1.52 7.01
C ALA A 111 21.70 2.44 6.19
N ALA A 112 20.49 2.70 6.69
CA ALA A 112 19.55 3.62 6.07
C ALA A 112 19.48 4.93 6.86
N ASP A 113 19.53 6.05 6.14
CA ASP A 113 19.22 7.38 6.63
C ASP A 113 17.97 7.90 5.90
N TYR A 114 17.02 8.46 6.64
CA TYR A 114 15.72 8.85 6.14
C TYR A 114 15.56 10.36 6.19
N HIS A 115 15.32 10.96 5.03
CA HIS A 115 14.79 12.31 4.98
C HIS A 115 13.27 12.27 5.04
N ARG A 116 12.68 13.23 5.75
CA ARG A 116 11.24 13.33 5.93
C ARG A 116 10.78 14.75 5.68
N GLU A 117 9.66 14.86 5.01
CA GLU A 117 8.96 16.13 4.81
C GLU A 117 8.29 16.61 6.10
N SER A 118 7.83 17.87 6.07
CA SER A 118 7.11 18.49 7.19
C SER A 118 5.81 17.78 7.62
N ASN A 119 5.23 16.96 6.74
CA ASN A 119 4.06 16.12 7.00
C ASN A 119 4.42 14.75 7.61
N GLY A 120 5.71 14.42 7.76
CA GLY A 120 6.23 13.16 8.27
C GLY A 120 6.44 12.05 7.24
N ALA A 121 6.03 12.26 5.98
CA ALA A 121 6.28 11.34 4.87
C ALA A 121 7.77 11.28 4.56
N VAL A 122 8.25 10.09 4.17
CA VAL A 122 9.63 9.89 3.71
C VAL A 122 9.69 10.27 2.24
N ASP A 123 10.54 11.23 1.88
CA ASP A 123 10.78 11.64 0.50
C ASP A 123 12.09 11.08 -0.06
N LEU A 124 13.07 10.78 0.81
CA LEU A 124 14.37 10.22 0.45
C LEU A 124 14.85 9.16 1.45
N ILE A 125 15.32 8.02 0.93
CA ILE A 125 16.09 7.03 1.69
C ILE A 125 17.52 6.97 1.16
N ARG A 126 18.51 7.09 2.05
CA ARG A 126 19.92 6.92 1.72
C ARG A 126 20.45 5.62 2.34
N PHE A 127 20.88 4.70 1.49
CA PHE A 127 21.57 3.48 1.89
C PHE A 127 23.08 3.64 1.73
N VAL A 128 23.82 3.32 2.80
CA VAL A 128 25.28 3.31 2.81
C VAL A 128 25.74 1.94 3.27
N LYS A 129 26.57 1.26 2.48
CA LYS A 129 27.08 -0.06 2.82
C LYS A 129 27.92 -0.02 4.10
N VAL A 130 27.64 -0.91 5.03
CA VAL A 130 28.31 -1.04 6.31
C VAL A 130 28.92 -2.43 6.43
N ARG A 131 30.17 -2.51 5.96
CA ARG A 131 31.10 -3.63 6.05
C ARG A 131 30.70 -4.91 5.31
#